data_AF-A0A316FKQ0-F1
#
_entry.id   AF-A0A316FKQ0-F1
#
_cell.length_a   1.000
_cell.length_b   1.000
_cell.length_c   1.000
_cell.angle_alpha   90.00
_cell.angle_beta   90.00
_cell.angle_gamma   90.00
#
_symmetry.space_group_name_H-M   'P 1'
#
loop_
_entity.id
_entity.type
_entity.pdbx_description
1 polymer ?
#
loop_
_entity_poly.entity_id
_entity_poly.type
_entity_poly.pdbx_seq_one_letter_code
_entity_poly.pdbx_strand_id
1 'polypeptide(L)'
;MRAMRVWVAGAAVAISALAGCAGSNPATPATAASTSEAPRGAEFLQPGLRFSEGPEEGYLRALAGVDARLAEIDGVLSHGRSICLDIRQDKTDAQVAGNAATRFKVDETTAKAIVEATRASLCRV
;
A
#
# COMPACT_ATOMS: atom_id res chain seq x y z
N MET A 1 -1.43 -1.10 41.59
CA MET A 1 -2.09 -2.43 41.66
C MET A 1 -3.58 -2.26 41.36
N ARG A 2 -4.05 -2.84 40.25
CA ARG A 2 -5.44 -3.09 39.78
C ARG A 2 -5.38 -3.12 38.25
N ALA A 3 -5.98 -4.02 37.49
CA ALA A 3 -6.37 -5.41 37.64
C ALA A 3 -6.59 -5.85 36.17
N MET A 4 -6.12 -7.05 35.82
CA MET A 4 -6.32 -7.70 34.53
C MET A 4 -7.80 -7.73 34.11
N ARG A 5 -8.04 -7.76 32.79
CA ARG A 5 -9.01 -8.69 32.19
C ARG A 5 -8.69 -8.93 30.72
N VAL A 6 -9.04 -10.13 30.30
CA VAL A 6 -8.38 -10.97 29.31
C VAL A 6 -9.48 -11.53 28.39
N TRP A 7 -9.13 -11.68 27.10
CA TRP A 7 -9.70 -12.58 26.07
C TRP A 7 -11.08 -12.28 25.46
N VAL A 8 -11.19 -12.45 24.13
CA VAL A 8 -11.96 -13.51 23.45
C VAL A 8 -11.35 -13.80 22.06
N ALA A 9 -11.33 -15.08 21.69
CA ALA A 9 -10.81 -15.69 20.47
C ALA A 9 -11.92 -16.00 19.42
N GLY A 10 -11.51 -16.38 18.20
CA GLY A 10 -12.31 -17.12 17.20
C GLY A 10 -13.00 -16.21 16.15
N ALA A 11 -13.15 -16.59 14.89
CA ALA A 11 -13.10 -17.91 14.25
C ALA A 11 -12.79 -17.79 12.73
N ALA A 12 -12.36 -18.91 12.16
CA ALA A 12 -11.99 -19.12 10.76
C ALA A 12 -13.22 -19.43 9.85
N VAL A 13 -12.91 -19.76 8.58
CA VAL A 13 -13.73 -20.47 7.55
C VAL A 13 -14.49 -19.49 6.61
N ALA A 14 -14.52 -19.60 5.27
CA ALA A 14 -14.33 -20.73 4.35
C ALA A 14 -13.83 -20.29 2.96
N ILE A 15 -13.07 -21.18 2.32
CA ILE A 15 -12.72 -21.15 0.89
C ILE A 15 -13.86 -21.84 0.13
N SER A 16 -14.48 -21.18 -0.85
CA SER A 16 -15.48 -21.80 -1.72
C SER A 16 -14.87 -22.19 -3.05
N ALA A 17 -15.14 -23.45 -3.40
CA ALA A 17 -14.53 -24.24 -4.45
C ALA A 17 -14.97 -23.87 -5.87
N LEU A 18 -14.12 -24.29 -6.80
CA LEU A 18 -14.32 -24.29 -8.24
C LEU A 18 -15.55 -25.12 -8.64
N ALA A 19 -16.37 -24.56 -9.53
CA ALA A 19 -17.32 -25.31 -10.33
C ALA A 19 -17.41 -24.67 -11.72
N GLY A 20 -17.22 -25.45 -12.77
CA GLY A 20 -17.56 -25.03 -14.13
C GLY A 20 -16.65 -25.55 -15.25
N CYS A 21 -16.56 -26.87 -15.41
CA CYS A 21 -16.26 -27.50 -16.69
C CYS A 21 -17.50 -27.40 -17.60
N ALA A 22 -17.35 -26.96 -18.85
CA ALA A 22 -18.19 -27.41 -19.97
C ALA A 22 -17.65 -26.96 -21.33
N GLY A 23 -17.42 -27.92 -22.24
CA GLY A 23 -17.62 -27.69 -23.68
C GLY A 23 -16.42 -27.98 -24.60
N SER A 24 -16.38 -29.18 -25.18
CA SER A 24 -15.43 -29.62 -26.21
C SER A 24 -15.88 -29.25 -27.64
N ASN A 25 -14.99 -28.58 -28.42
CA ASN A 25 -14.53 -28.77 -29.84
C ASN A 25 -15.46 -29.35 -30.95
N PRO A 26 -15.18 -29.22 -32.29
CA PRO A 26 -14.18 -28.43 -33.06
C PRO A 26 -14.69 -27.80 -34.41
N ALA A 27 -13.74 -27.16 -35.13
CA ALA A 27 -13.53 -27.08 -36.60
C ALA A 27 -14.18 -25.95 -37.44
N THR A 28 -13.33 -25.12 -38.07
CA THR A 28 -13.04 -25.11 -39.54
C THR A 28 -12.02 -23.99 -39.84
N PRO A 29 -10.92 -24.22 -40.60
CA PRO A 29 -10.00 -23.16 -40.99
C PRO A 29 -10.48 -22.49 -42.29
N ALA A 30 -10.49 -21.16 -42.33
CA ALA A 30 -10.62 -20.39 -43.56
C ALA A 30 -9.58 -19.26 -43.60
N THR A 31 -8.88 -19.21 -44.72
CA THR A 31 -7.67 -18.45 -45.01
C THR A 31 -7.98 -17.04 -45.55
N ALA A 32 -7.16 -16.06 -45.14
CA ALA A 32 -6.88 -14.73 -45.71
C ALA A 32 -8.03 -13.68 -45.68
N ALA A 33 -7.82 -12.36 -45.52
CA ALA A 33 -6.63 -11.50 -45.67
C ALA A 33 -6.79 -10.17 -44.89
N SER A 34 -5.64 -9.50 -44.70
CA SER A 34 -5.38 -8.05 -44.64
C SER A 34 -6.03 -7.13 -43.59
N THR A 35 -5.16 -6.72 -42.66
CA THR A 35 -4.94 -5.35 -42.13
C THR A 35 -6.11 -4.36 -42.13
N SER A 36 -6.60 -4.04 -40.93
CA SER A 36 -6.99 -2.66 -40.62
C SER A 36 -6.62 -2.36 -39.17
N GLU A 37 -5.80 -1.33 -39.00
CA GLU A 37 -5.29 -0.79 -37.74
C GLU A 37 -6.43 -0.17 -36.91
N ALA A 38 -6.54 -0.59 -35.64
CA ALA A 38 -7.36 0.03 -34.59
C ALA A 38 -6.82 -0.41 -33.21
N PRO A 39 -7.00 0.40 -32.16
CA PRO A 39 -5.92 0.99 -31.35
C PRO A 39 -5.20 0.00 -30.44
N ARG A 40 -3.88 0.22 -30.29
CA ARG A 40 -3.08 -0.46 -29.26
C ARG A 40 -3.61 -0.14 -27.87
N GLY A 41 -4.17 -1.16 -27.23
CA GLY A 41 -4.11 -1.36 -25.78
C GLY A 41 -5.06 -0.49 -24.95
N ALA A 42 -6.36 -0.63 -25.14
CA ALA A 42 -7.37 -0.24 -24.16
C ALA A 42 -7.96 -1.46 -23.41
N GLU A 43 -7.20 -2.56 -23.30
CA GLU A 43 -7.64 -3.78 -22.63
C GLU A 43 -6.46 -4.31 -21.80
N PHE A 44 -6.74 -4.81 -20.59
CA PHE A 44 -5.80 -5.24 -19.52
C PHE A 44 -5.40 -4.22 -18.45
N LEU A 45 -6.31 -3.36 -18.00
CA LEU A 45 -6.42 -3.16 -16.56
C LEU A 45 -7.51 -4.09 -16.04
N GLN A 46 -7.15 -5.36 -15.86
CA GLN A 46 -7.99 -6.27 -15.08
C GLN A 46 -8.24 -5.63 -13.70
N PRO A 47 -9.49 -5.63 -13.18
CA PRO A 47 -9.77 -5.21 -11.82
C PRO A 47 -9.20 -6.25 -10.85
N GLY A 48 -7.89 -6.22 -10.61
CA GLY A 48 -7.24 -7.25 -9.82
C GLY A 48 -5.72 -7.33 -9.90
N LEU A 49 -5.05 -6.68 -10.86
CA LEU A 49 -3.59 -6.54 -10.80
C LEU A 49 -3.23 -5.47 -9.78
N ARG A 50 -3.30 -5.86 -8.49
CA ARG A 50 -2.61 -5.15 -7.42
C ARG A 50 -1.12 -5.44 -7.66
N PHE A 51 -0.46 -4.59 -8.44
CA PHE A 51 0.99 -4.51 -8.36
C PHE A 51 1.29 -4.33 -6.87
N SER A 52 2.02 -5.27 -6.26
CA SER A 52 2.54 -5.09 -4.91
C SER A 52 3.41 -3.85 -4.96
N GLU A 53 2.84 -2.74 -4.51
CA GLU A 53 3.57 -1.49 -4.43
C GLU A 53 4.79 -1.70 -3.55
N GLY A 54 5.91 -1.14 -4.00
CA GLY A 54 7.09 -1.08 -3.18
C GLY A 54 6.78 -0.35 -1.86
N PRO A 55 7.55 -0.61 -0.80
CA PRO A 55 7.39 0.10 0.48
C PRO A 55 7.48 1.62 0.32
N GLU A 56 8.23 2.10 -0.66
CA GLU A 56 8.35 3.53 -0.99
C GLU A 56 7.10 4.09 -1.67
N GLU A 57 6.54 3.38 -2.65
CA GLU A 57 5.29 3.77 -3.32
C GLU A 57 4.11 3.74 -2.35
N GLY A 58 4.03 2.70 -1.51
CA GLY A 58 3.04 2.61 -0.45
C GLY A 58 3.16 3.75 0.57
N TYR A 59 4.39 4.15 0.90
CA TYR A 59 4.64 5.30 1.77
C TYR A 59 4.18 6.62 1.13
N LEU A 60 4.55 6.88 -0.13
CA LEU A 60 4.15 8.09 -0.85
C LEU A 60 2.64 8.18 -0.99
N ARG A 61 1.97 7.06 -1.29
CA ARG A 61 0.50 7.00 -1.34
C ARG A 61 -0.11 7.27 0.03
N ALA A 62 0.42 6.68 1.09
CA ALA A 62 -0.08 6.91 2.45
C ALA A 62 0.07 8.39 2.84
N LEU A 63 1.19 9.02 2.51
CA LEU A 63 1.39 10.46 2.74
C LEU A 63 0.42 11.31 1.92
N ALA A 64 0.21 10.99 0.64
CA ALA A 64 -0.74 11.70 -0.20
C ALA A 64 -2.19 11.59 0.32
N GLY A 65 -2.51 10.49 1.00
CA GLY A 65 -3.78 10.30 1.70
C GLY A 65 -3.93 11.14 2.97
N VAL A 66 -2.83 11.60 3.57
CA VAL A 66 -2.82 12.56 4.69
C VAL A 66 -2.92 13.99 4.16
N ASP A 67 -1.98 14.37 3.29
CA ASP A 67 -1.98 15.62 2.52
C ASP A 67 -1.12 15.38 1.27
N ALA A 68 -1.69 15.63 0.10
CA ALA A 68 -1.03 15.44 -1.20
C ALA A 68 0.34 16.13 -1.28
N ARG A 69 0.49 17.30 -0.65
CA ARG A 69 1.74 18.08 -0.67
C ARG A 69 2.88 17.38 0.05
N LEU A 70 2.59 16.49 1.00
CA LEU A 70 3.63 15.78 1.76
C LEU A 70 4.39 14.80 0.88
N ALA A 71 3.72 14.15 -0.07
CA ALA A 71 4.34 13.20 -1.00
C ALA A 71 5.23 13.90 -2.04
N GLU A 72 5.06 15.20 -2.23
CA GLU A 72 5.80 16.03 -3.18
C GLU A 72 7.02 16.72 -2.55
N ILE A 73 7.24 16.57 -1.24
CA ILE A 73 8.39 17.17 -0.55
C ILE A 73 9.69 16.55 -1.05
N ASP A 74 10.64 17.40 -1.45
CA ASP A 74 11.98 16.97 -1.81
C ASP A 74 12.63 16.19 -0.67
N GLY A 75 13.11 14.97 -0.96
CA GLY A 75 13.72 14.11 0.05
C GLY A 75 12.74 13.47 1.03
N VAL A 76 11.43 13.46 0.74
CA VAL A 76 10.40 12.82 1.57
C VAL A 76 10.73 11.38 1.98
N LEU A 77 11.30 10.58 1.08
CA LEU A 77 11.73 9.21 1.37
C LEU A 77 12.88 9.18 2.39
N SER A 78 13.81 10.14 2.32
CA SER A 78 14.90 10.28 3.28
C SER A 78 14.38 10.67 4.67
N HIS A 79 13.39 11.57 4.72
CA HIS A 79 12.72 11.93 5.97
C HIS A 79 11.96 10.75 6.57
N GLY A 80 11.19 10.01 5.76
CA GLY A 80 10.52 8.78 6.19
C GLY A 80 11.49 7.73 6.73
N ARG A 81 12.60 7.48 6.03
CA ARG A 81 13.66 6.57 6.52
C ARG A 81 14.26 7.04 7.84
N SER A 82 14.48 8.35 8.01
CA SER A 82 14.97 8.92 9.27
C SER A 82 13.99 8.73 10.42
N ILE A 83 12.70 8.90 10.19
CA ILE A 83 11.65 8.62 11.17
C ILE A 83 11.64 7.12 11.51
N CYS A 84 11.83 6.26 10.51
CA CYS A 84 11.92 4.83 10.77
C CYS A 84 13.12 4.46 11.66
N LEU A 85 14.27 5.11 11.46
CA LEU A 85 15.42 4.96 12.35
C LEU A 85 15.10 5.45 13.77
N ASP A 86 14.42 6.57 13.91
CA ASP A 86 13.98 7.08 15.22
C ASP A 86 13.09 6.06 15.95
N ILE A 87 12.16 5.40 15.25
CA ILE A 87 11.31 4.32 15.80
C ILE A 87 12.17 3.12 16.21
N ARG A 88 13.12 2.69 15.36
CA ARG A 88 13.99 1.52 15.63
C ARG A 88 15.01 1.75 16.75
N GLN A 89 15.25 3.01 17.12
CA GLN A 89 16.11 3.40 18.24
C GLN A 89 15.32 3.51 19.56
N ASP A 90 14.10 2.98 19.62
CA ASP A 90 13.23 2.99 20.79
C ASP A 90 12.95 4.41 21.35
N LYS A 91 12.97 5.43 20.46
CA LYS A 91 12.49 6.76 20.84
C LYS A 91 10.99 6.70 21.13
N THR A 92 10.53 7.50 22.11
CA THR A 92 9.11 7.55 22.47
C THR A 92 8.27 8.09 21.31
N ASP A 93 7.00 7.69 21.22
CA ASP A 93 6.10 8.16 20.16
C ASP A 93 6.01 9.69 20.12
N ALA A 94 6.07 10.37 21.28
CA ALA A 94 6.10 11.83 21.36
C ALA A 94 7.38 12.43 20.74
N GLN A 95 8.55 11.83 20.99
CA GLN A 95 9.81 12.26 20.38
C GLN A 95 9.79 12.03 18.86
N VAL A 96 9.31 10.87 18.40
CA VAL A 96 9.21 10.53 16.98
C VAL A 96 8.23 11.49 16.27
N ALA A 97 7.08 11.77 16.87
CA ALA A 97 6.11 12.72 16.32
C ALA A 97 6.66 14.16 16.28
N GLY A 98 7.34 14.63 17.33
CA GLY A 98 7.99 15.95 17.31
C GLY A 98 9.10 16.06 16.26
N ASN A 99 9.85 14.99 16.08
CA ASN A 99 10.87 14.85 15.04
C ASN A 99 10.27 14.88 13.62
N ALA A 100 9.12 14.24 13.42
CA ALA A 100 8.37 14.28 12.17
C ALA A 100 7.79 15.68 11.92
N ALA A 101 7.13 16.28 12.91
CA ALA A 101 6.59 17.64 12.83
C ALA A 101 7.66 18.65 12.40
N THR A 102 8.86 18.56 12.98
CA THR A 102 9.98 19.45 12.65
C THR A 102 10.48 19.25 11.21
N ARG A 103 10.64 18.01 10.76
CA ARG A 103 11.14 17.69 9.41
C ARG A 103 10.16 18.11 8.33
N PHE A 104 8.88 17.82 8.54
CA PHE A 104 7.82 18.08 7.58
C PHE A 104 7.20 19.47 7.72
N LYS A 105 7.51 20.21 8.79
CA LYS A 105 6.95 21.53 9.13
C LYS A 105 5.42 21.51 9.22
N VAL A 106 4.89 20.48 9.89
CA VAL A 106 3.46 20.24 10.06
C VAL A 106 3.04 20.30 11.53
N ASP A 107 1.74 20.35 11.78
CA ASP A 107 1.19 20.23 13.13
C ASP A 107 1.33 18.79 13.68
N GLU A 108 1.10 18.66 14.99
CA GLU A 108 1.27 17.37 15.70
C GLU A 108 0.34 16.26 15.17
N THR A 109 -0.87 16.60 14.74
CA THR A 109 -1.84 15.60 14.24
C THR A 109 -1.33 15.01 12.93
N THR A 110 -0.94 15.87 12.01
CA THR A 110 -0.34 15.47 10.73
C THR A 110 0.96 14.71 10.95
N ALA A 111 1.80 15.14 11.89
CA ALA A 111 3.04 14.45 12.23
C ALA A 111 2.80 13.01 12.73
N LYS A 112 1.78 12.78 13.56
CA LYS A 112 1.40 11.42 14.01
C LYS A 112 0.98 10.54 12.83
N ALA A 113 0.19 11.07 11.90
CA ALA A 113 -0.21 10.33 10.70
C ALA A 113 1.00 9.97 9.81
N ILE A 114 1.98 10.87 9.67
CA ILE A 114 3.25 10.59 8.98
C ILE A 114 4.03 9.46 9.65
N VAL A 115 4.08 9.45 10.99
CA VAL A 115 4.75 8.39 11.76
C VAL A 115 4.07 7.04 11.55
N GLU A 116 2.75 6.99 11.54
CA GLU A 116 1.98 5.77 11.25
C GLU A 116 2.23 5.26 9.82
N ALA A 117 2.16 6.14 8.82
CA ALA A 117 2.47 5.81 7.43
C ALA A 117 3.90 5.26 7.27
N THR A 118 4.86 5.86 7.96
CA THR A 118 6.26 5.41 8.00
C THR A 118 6.37 4.02 8.59
N ARG A 119 5.73 3.77 9.74
CA ARG A 119 5.75 2.47 10.43
C ARG A 119 5.10 1.37 9.59
N ALA A 120 4.02 1.69 8.87
CA ALA A 120 3.28 0.75 8.04
C ALA A 120 4.03 0.34 6.76
N SER A 121 4.87 1.23 6.22
CA SER A 121 5.44 1.06 4.88
C SER A 121 6.96 0.86 4.91
N LEU A 122 7.69 1.75 5.59
CA LEU A 122 9.16 1.83 5.51
C LEU A 122 9.89 1.04 6.60
N CYS A 123 9.22 0.66 7.69
CA CYS A 123 9.85 -0.06 8.80
C CYS A 123 9.64 -1.58 8.79
N ARG A 124 8.91 -2.10 7.79
CA ARG A 124 8.61 -3.52 7.66
C ARG A 124 9.54 -4.28 6.71
N VAL A 125 10.50 -3.57 6.13
CA VAL A 125 11.54 -4.11 5.24
C VAL A 125 12.73 -4.68 6.00
#